data_AF-A0A8J6CRU6-F1
#
_entry.id   AF-A0A8J6CRU6-F1
#
_cell.length_a   1.000
_cell.length_b   1.000
_cell.length_c   1.000
_cell.angle_alpha   90.00
_cell.angle_beta   90.00
_cell.angle_gamma   90.00
#
_symmetry.space_group_name_H-M   'P 1'
#
loop_
_entity.id
_entity.type
_entity.pdbx_description
1 polymer ?
#
loop_
_entity_poly.entity_id
_entity_poly.type
_entity_poly.pdbx_seq_one_letter_code
_entity_poly.pdbx_strand_id
1 'polypeptide(L)'
;MSLRPSARTEVRRNRYKVALMRRKVAGGEKTTWSRSEKTREKRTFLKNAAKDFSLNSSNRSNSNCSLQPLLESLPAMVAGVWSDDRNMQLEATTQFRKLLSIGVVPRFVEFLNRDDFPQLQFEAAWALTNIASGTSDNTRVVIDHGAAVWALGNVAGDSPKCRDLVLGHGALVPLLAQFNEHAKLSMLRNATWTLSNFCRGKPQPSFEQTKPALPALERLIHSNDEEVLTDACWALSYLSDGTNDKIQAVIEAGVCPRLAPIPNSPHPALRTVGNIVTGDDMQTQCIIGHQALPCLLNLLTNTYKKSIKKEACWTISNITAGNVDQIQAVIEAGIIAPLVHLLQNAEFEIKKEAAWAISMLASGGTHEQIKYIFFAITILWVGEAEKNLGHTGDVNLYAQLIDDAEGLEKIENLPKS
;
A
#
# COMPACT_ATOMS: atom_id res chain seq x y z
N MET A 1 -6.34 -27.44 -28.71
CA MET A 1 -7.61 -26.73 -28.47
C MET A 1 -7.29 -25.47 -27.69
N SER A 2 -7.42 -24.29 -28.32
CA SER A 2 -7.06 -23.00 -27.73
C SER A 2 -8.26 -22.40 -27.02
N LEU A 3 -8.15 -22.19 -25.71
CA LEU A 3 -9.16 -21.55 -24.87
C LEU A 3 -9.17 -20.04 -25.17
N ARG A 4 -10.08 -19.62 -26.07
CA ARG A 4 -10.37 -18.19 -26.26
C ARG A 4 -11.11 -17.65 -25.02
N PRO A 5 -10.70 -16.50 -24.47
CA PRO A 5 -11.46 -15.81 -23.43
C PRO A 5 -12.88 -15.50 -23.93
N SER A 6 -13.89 -15.64 -23.07
CA SER A 6 -15.27 -15.29 -23.41
C SER A 6 -15.37 -13.79 -23.78
N ALA A 7 -16.29 -13.43 -24.66
CA ALA A 7 -16.54 -12.03 -25.04
C ALA A 7 -16.82 -11.13 -23.81
N ARG A 8 -17.36 -11.69 -22.71
CA ARG A 8 -17.56 -10.97 -21.44
C ARG A 8 -16.25 -10.64 -20.73
N THR A 9 -15.27 -11.54 -20.75
CA THR A 9 -13.92 -11.33 -20.20
C THR A 9 -13.18 -10.21 -20.95
N GLU A 10 -13.37 -10.12 -22.26
CA GLU A 10 -12.75 -9.09 -23.12
C GLU A 10 -13.42 -7.72 -22.97
N VAL A 11 -14.74 -7.68 -22.77
CA VAL A 11 -15.49 -6.48 -22.41
C VAL A 11 -15.07 -5.97 -21.02
N ARG A 12 -14.86 -6.86 -20.03
CA ARG A 12 -14.31 -6.51 -18.71
C ARG A 12 -12.91 -5.91 -18.84
N ARG A 13 -12.05 -6.50 -19.66
CA ARG A 13 -10.68 -6.01 -19.94
C ARG A 13 -10.68 -4.65 -20.65
N ASN A 14 -11.59 -4.41 -21.60
CA ASN A 14 -11.69 -3.14 -22.31
C ASN A 14 -12.35 -2.04 -21.46
N ARG A 15 -13.36 -2.36 -20.64
CA ARG A 15 -13.96 -1.43 -19.67
C ARG A 15 -12.98 -1.07 -18.55
N TYR A 16 -12.18 -2.03 -18.10
CA TYR A 16 -11.04 -1.83 -17.19
C TYR A 16 -9.93 -0.99 -17.83
N LYS A 17 -9.56 -1.24 -19.09
CA LYS A 17 -8.58 -0.41 -19.82
C LYS A 17 -9.02 1.06 -19.87
N VAL A 18 -10.31 1.35 -20.08
CA VAL A 18 -10.82 2.74 -20.07
C VAL A 18 -10.73 3.37 -18.66
N ALA A 19 -11.07 2.62 -17.60
CA ALA A 19 -10.95 3.09 -16.21
C ALA A 19 -9.48 3.24 -15.75
N LEU A 20 -8.59 2.35 -16.20
CA LEU A 20 -7.15 2.37 -15.91
C LEU A 20 -6.42 3.44 -16.72
N MET A 21 -6.81 3.67 -17.99
CA MET A 21 -6.30 4.76 -18.83
C MET A 21 -6.67 6.12 -18.21
N ARG A 22 -7.91 6.30 -17.73
CA ARG A 22 -8.33 7.50 -16.97
C ARG A 22 -7.56 7.66 -15.65
N ARG A 23 -7.18 6.55 -15.00
CA ARG A 23 -6.31 6.56 -13.81
C ARG A 23 -4.83 6.80 -14.11
N LYS A 24 -4.27 6.41 -15.26
CA LYS A 24 -2.89 6.77 -15.64
C LYS A 24 -2.72 8.28 -15.83
N VAL A 25 -3.76 8.97 -16.29
CA VAL A 25 -3.77 10.44 -16.44
C VAL A 25 -3.96 11.17 -15.10
N ALA A 26 -4.64 10.56 -14.11
CA ALA A 26 -4.92 11.19 -12.80
C ALA A 26 -4.13 10.63 -11.59
N GLY A 27 -3.44 9.49 -11.76
CA GLY A 27 -2.86 8.67 -10.69
C GLY A 27 -1.34 8.78 -10.56
N GLY A 28 -0.66 9.49 -11.46
CA GLY A 28 0.77 9.81 -11.31
C GLY A 28 1.07 10.68 -10.07
N GLU A 29 0.07 11.44 -9.60
CA GLU A 29 0.23 12.33 -8.44
C GLU A 29 -0.27 11.74 -7.11
N LYS A 30 -1.26 10.85 -7.04
CA LYS A 30 -1.92 10.59 -5.74
C LYS A 30 -1.25 9.53 -4.84
N THR A 31 -0.55 8.53 -5.40
CA THR A 31 0.19 7.51 -4.61
C THR A 31 1.55 7.99 -4.10
N THR A 32 2.10 9.05 -4.70
CA THR A 32 3.31 9.72 -4.23
C THR A 32 3.02 10.55 -2.99
N TRP A 33 1.87 11.22 -2.87
CA TRP A 33 1.62 12.22 -1.81
C TRP A 33 1.51 11.69 -0.37
N SER A 34 0.73 10.64 -0.06
CA SER A 34 0.57 10.20 1.36
C SER A 34 1.78 9.49 1.97
N ARG A 35 2.71 8.96 1.17
CA ARG A 35 3.94 8.30 1.65
C ARG A 35 5.20 9.11 1.35
N SER A 36 5.16 10.05 0.39
CA SER A 36 6.11 11.17 0.37
C SER A 36 5.95 11.99 1.64
N GLU A 37 4.75 12.10 2.24
CA GLU A 37 4.58 12.73 3.55
C GLU A 37 5.23 11.98 4.70
N LYS A 38 5.17 10.65 4.79
CA LYS A 38 5.91 9.89 5.84
C LYS A 38 7.42 9.85 5.61
N THR A 39 7.86 9.79 4.35
CA THR A 39 9.28 9.90 3.98
C THR A 39 9.78 11.34 4.17
N ARG A 40 8.89 12.33 3.94
CA ARG A 40 9.09 13.75 4.21
C ARG A 40 9.09 13.99 5.70
N GLU A 41 8.18 13.45 6.50
CA GLU A 41 8.10 13.55 7.96
C GLU A 41 9.29 12.85 8.61
N LYS A 42 9.74 11.68 8.13
CA LYS A 42 11.03 11.10 8.55
C LYS A 42 12.19 12.01 8.11
N ARG A 43 12.18 12.59 6.91
CA ARG A 43 13.13 13.65 6.49
C ARG A 43 12.99 14.97 7.28
N THR A 44 11.82 15.33 7.78
CA THR A 44 11.50 16.57 8.51
C THR A 44 11.86 16.37 9.98
N PHE A 45 11.68 15.18 10.52
CA PHE A 45 12.19 14.74 11.80
C PHE A 45 13.72 14.72 11.78
N LEU A 46 14.34 14.26 10.68
CA LEU A 46 15.79 14.40 10.46
C LEU A 46 16.23 15.86 10.27
N LYS A 47 15.43 16.71 9.60
CA LYS A 47 15.69 18.16 9.48
C LYS A 47 15.47 18.92 10.79
N ASN A 48 14.52 18.51 11.63
CA ASN A 48 14.18 19.10 12.92
C ASN A 48 15.18 18.65 13.98
N ALA A 49 15.59 17.38 14.00
CA ALA A 49 16.73 16.91 14.79
C ALA A 49 18.03 17.64 14.38
N ALA A 50 18.21 17.96 13.09
CA ALA A 50 19.31 18.80 12.62
C ALA A 50 19.14 20.30 12.96
N LYS A 51 17.91 20.79 13.12
CA LYS A 51 17.59 22.19 13.48
C LYS A 51 17.67 22.45 14.98
N ASP A 52 17.22 21.51 15.80
CA ASP A 52 17.34 21.55 17.27
C ASP A 52 18.82 21.47 17.68
N PHE A 53 19.67 20.82 16.87
CA PHE A 53 21.12 20.89 17.02
C PHE A 53 21.74 22.17 16.45
N SER A 54 21.10 22.82 15.47
CA SER A 54 21.54 24.11 14.88
C SER A 54 21.28 25.30 15.80
N LEU A 55 20.31 25.24 16.72
CA LEU A 55 20.03 26.33 17.68
C LEU A 55 21.15 26.49 18.73
N ASN A 56 21.91 25.43 18.99
CA ASN A 56 23.13 25.49 19.82
C ASN A 56 24.40 25.91 19.05
N SER A 57 24.29 26.19 17.74
CA SER A 57 25.41 26.60 16.88
C SER A 57 25.35 28.09 16.47
N SER A 58 24.52 28.89 17.13
CA SER A 58 24.31 30.31 16.85
C SER A 58 25.50 31.21 17.22
N ASN A 59 26.73 30.79 16.92
CA ASN A 59 27.92 31.62 16.96
C ASN A 59 29.03 30.99 16.11
N ARG A 60 28.93 31.14 14.77
CA ARG A 60 30.06 31.30 13.84
C ARG A 60 29.51 31.44 12.42
N SER A 61 29.38 32.70 12.01
CA SER A 61 29.10 33.10 10.63
C SER A 61 30.31 32.86 9.71
N ASN A 62 29.99 32.63 8.44
CA ASN A 62 30.84 32.77 7.26
C ASN A 62 32.16 31.97 7.19
N SER A 63 32.15 30.91 6.39
CA SER A 63 33.22 30.69 5.41
C SER A 63 32.76 29.74 4.31
N ASN A 64 32.97 30.16 3.06
CA ASN A 64 32.97 29.30 1.90
C ASN A 64 33.90 28.11 2.19
N CYS A 65 33.35 26.91 2.41
CA CYS A 65 34.16 25.72 2.65
C CYS A 65 34.57 25.14 1.28
N SER A 66 35.81 25.42 0.88
CA SER A 66 36.48 24.75 -0.23
C SER A 66 36.54 23.24 0.05
N LEU A 67 36.41 22.40 -0.98
CA LEU A 67 36.54 20.93 -0.90
C LEU A 67 37.96 20.46 -0.51
N GLN A 68 38.92 21.38 -0.40
CA GLN A 68 40.35 21.13 -0.28
C GLN A 68 40.80 20.64 1.12
N PRO A 69 40.36 21.23 2.24
CA PRO A 69 40.74 20.78 3.59
C PRO A 69 40.17 19.40 3.94
N LEU A 70 39.07 19.00 3.32
CA LEU A 70 38.39 17.73 3.56
C LEU A 70 39.07 16.56 2.81
N LEU A 71 39.75 16.85 1.70
CA LEU A 71 40.61 15.90 0.98
C LEU A 71 41.94 15.66 1.71
N GLU A 72 42.48 16.69 2.37
CA GLU A 72 43.71 16.60 3.17
C GLU A 72 43.51 15.77 4.46
N SER A 73 42.30 15.75 5.03
CA SER A 73 41.98 14.95 6.22
C SER A 73 41.59 13.49 5.91
N LEU A 74 41.44 13.11 4.64
CA LEU A 74 41.02 11.77 4.22
C LEU A 74 41.91 10.64 4.79
N PRO A 75 43.26 10.74 4.75
CA PRO A 75 44.13 9.70 5.29
C PRO A 75 43.96 9.51 6.80
N ALA A 76 43.74 10.60 7.55
CA ALA A 76 43.52 10.56 9.00
C ALA A 76 42.15 9.95 9.35
N MET A 77 41.12 10.26 8.56
CA MET A 77 39.80 9.62 8.72
C MET A 77 39.88 8.13 8.40
N VAL A 78 40.58 7.73 7.33
CA VAL A 78 40.78 6.30 7.00
C VAL A 78 41.47 5.61 8.17
N ALA A 79 42.58 6.17 8.66
CA ALA A 79 43.29 5.62 9.82
C ALA A 79 42.38 5.52 11.07
N GLY A 80 41.51 6.50 11.31
CA GLY A 80 40.53 6.46 12.40
C GLY A 80 39.48 5.34 12.24
N VAL A 81 38.99 5.09 11.03
CA VAL A 81 38.07 3.96 10.74
C VAL A 81 38.75 2.60 10.93
N TRP A 82 40.04 2.51 10.67
CA TRP A 82 40.84 1.28 10.88
C TRP A 82 41.51 1.20 12.26
N SER A 83 41.27 2.18 13.14
CA SER A 83 41.76 2.18 14.53
C SER A 83 41.12 1.06 15.35
N ASP A 84 41.76 0.67 16.46
CA ASP A 84 41.19 -0.21 17.48
C ASP A 84 40.45 0.57 18.59
N ASP A 85 40.58 1.91 18.62
CA ASP A 85 39.90 2.76 19.59
C ASP A 85 38.44 3.04 19.18
N ARG A 86 37.52 2.74 20.10
CA ARG A 86 36.06 2.85 19.85
C ARG A 86 35.60 4.28 19.58
N ASN A 87 36.17 5.26 20.26
CA ASN A 87 35.75 6.65 20.10
C ASN A 87 36.29 7.22 18.78
N MET A 88 37.52 6.87 18.41
CA MET A 88 38.12 7.23 17.13
C MET A 88 37.37 6.61 15.95
N GLN A 89 36.93 5.34 16.05
CA GLN A 89 36.09 4.71 15.03
C GLN A 89 34.78 5.47 14.83
N LEU A 90 34.09 5.85 15.91
CA LEU A 90 32.82 6.59 15.84
C LEU A 90 33.02 7.99 15.26
N GLU A 91 34.03 8.72 15.73
CA GLU A 91 34.33 10.07 15.26
C GLU A 91 34.71 10.06 13.77
N ALA A 92 35.60 9.16 13.36
CA ALA A 92 36.02 9.02 11.97
C ALA A 92 34.86 8.59 11.05
N THR A 93 34.00 7.67 11.49
CA THR A 93 32.80 7.24 10.73
C THR A 93 31.80 8.40 10.58
N THR A 94 31.61 9.19 11.63
CA THR A 94 30.74 10.38 11.63
C THR A 94 31.27 11.46 10.67
N GLN A 95 32.58 11.63 10.59
CA GLN A 95 33.21 12.55 9.64
C GLN A 95 33.12 12.02 8.20
N PHE A 96 33.34 10.71 8.00
CA PHE A 96 33.21 10.04 6.71
C PHE A 96 31.82 10.09 6.12
N ARG A 97 30.78 10.16 6.95
CA ARG A 97 29.39 10.36 6.51
C ARG A 97 29.22 11.51 5.50
N LYS A 98 30.11 12.50 5.53
CA LYS A 98 30.09 13.68 4.66
C LYS A 98 30.81 13.47 3.32
N LEU A 99 31.42 12.31 3.08
CA LEU A 99 32.29 12.02 1.92
C LEU A 99 31.89 10.71 1.22
N LEU A 100 31.89 10.71 -0.12
CA LEU A 100 31.61 9.53 -0.96
C LEU A 100 32.92 8.79 -1.30
N SER A 101 33.48 7.99 -0.38
CA SER A 101 34.74 7.25 -0.62
C SER A 101 34.58 5.73 -0.51
N ILE A 102 35.17 5.02 -1.48
CA ILE A 102 34.92 3.61 -1.80
C ILE A 102 35.79 2.63 -0.96
N GLY A 103 36.89 3.09 -0.36
CA GLY A 103 37.86 2.23 0.36
C GLY A 103 37.50 1.83 1.80
N VAL A 104 36.45 2.40 2.39
CA VAL A 104 36.03 2.15 3.79
C VAL A 104 34.79 1.28 3.91
N VAL A 105 34.18 0.91 2.78
CA VAL A 105 32.96 0.09 2.72
C VAL A 105 33.08 -1.24 3.46
N PRO A 106 34.16 -2.04 3.30
CA PRO A 106 34.29 -3.32 4.01
C PRO A 106 34.26 -3.15 5.53
N ARG A 107 34.92 -2.10 6.03
CA ARG A 107 35.02 -1.80 7.46
C ARG A 107 33.70 -1.28 8.02
N PHE A 108 32.95 -0.48 7.25
CA PHE A 108 31.60 -0.11 7.63
C PHE A 108 30.65 -1.31 7.69
N VAL A 109 30.81 -2.31 6.81
CA VAL A 109 30.03 -3.54 6.94
C VAL A 109 30.42 -4.33 8.19
N GLU A 110 31.71 -4.40 8.53
CA GLU A 110 32.15 -5.01 9.79
C GLU A 110 31.56 -4.30 11.02
N PHE A 111 31.47 -2.97 10.99
CA PHE A 111 30.83 -2.18 12.04
C PHE A 111 29.34 -2.48 12.22
N LEU A 112 28.65 -2.94 11.17
CA LEU A 112 27.26 -3.38 11.28
C LEU A 112 27.12 -4.63 12.16
N ASN A 113 28.17 -5.43 12.36
CA ASN A 113 28.16 -6.63 13.20
C ASN A 113 28.57 -6.36 14.66
N ARG A 114 28.85 -5.09 15.04
CA ARG A 114 29.23 -4.70 16.40
C ARG A 114 28.00 -4.46 17.28
N ASP A 115 27.32 -5.54 17.66
CA ASP A 115 26.11 -5.49 18.51
C ASP A 115 26.33 -4.83 19.88
N ASP A 116 27.56 -4.82 20.37
CA ASP A 116 27.98 -4.13 21.59
C ASP A 116 28.13 -2.61 21.43
N PHE A 117 27.96 -2.07 20.20
CA PHE A 117 28.14 -0.66 19.91
C PHE A 117 27.12 -0.07 18.92
N PRO A 118 25.84 0.12 19.34
CA PRO A 118 24.75 0.53 18.45
C PRO A 118 24.92 1.88 17.75
N GLN A 119 25.63 2.83 18.38
CA GLN A 119 25.91 4.14 17.79
C GLN A 119 26.83 4.02 16.56
N LEU A 120 27.83 3.14 16.62
CA LEU A 120 28.73 2.86 15.50
C LEU A 120 27.99 2.12 14.37
N GLN A 121 27.12 1.15 14.71
CA GLN A 121 26.25 0.48 13.74
C GLN A 121 25.38 1.49 12.98
N PHE A 122 24.78 2.45 13.70
CA PHE A 122 23.93 3.48 13.09
C PHE A 122 24.71 4.36 12.11
N GLU A 123 25.85 4.92 12.52
CA GLU A 123 26.65 5.80 11.66
C GLU A 123 27.25 5.04 10.47
N ALA A 124 27.67 3.78 10.64
CA ALA A 124 28.14 2.93 9.56
C ALA A 124 27.03 2.60 8.54
N ALA A 125 25.83 2.26 9.01
CA ALA A 125 24.66 2.03 8.15
C ALA A 125 24.29 3.30 7.36
N TRP A 126 24.44 4.46 7.99
CA TRP A 126 24.19 5.76 7.37
C TRP A 126 25.23 6.09 6.31
N ALA A 127 26.52 5.91 6.62
CA ALA A 127 27.60 6.13 5.68
C ALA A 127 27.44 5.23 4.45
N LEU A 128 27.14 3.95 4.64
CA LEU A 128 26.84 3.00 3.56
C LEU A 128 25.62 3.43 2.73
N THR A 129 24.58 3.97 3.36
CA THR A 129 23.41 4.50 2.65
C THR A 129 23.77 5.69 1.77
N ASN A 130 24.57 6.63 2.28
CA ASN A 130 25.04 7.79 1.50
C ASN A 130 25.91 7.33 0.31
N ILE A 131 26.82 6.39 0.53
CA ILE A 131 27.64 5.80 -0.54
C ILE A 131 26.75 5.13 -1.58
N ALA A 132 25.77 4.33 -1.16
CA ALA A 132 24.88 3.60 -2.05
C ALA A 132 23.89 4.50 -2.82
N SER A 133 23.65 5.73 -2.34
CA SER A 133 22.89 6.77 -3.03
C SER A 133 23.69 7.54 -4.10
N GLY A 134 24.96 7.19 -4.31
CA GLY A 134 25.85 7.76 -5.32
C GLY A 134 25.67 7.15 -6.72
N THR A 135 26.77 6.86 -7.41
CA THR A 135 26.74 6.24 -8.75
C THR A 135 26.42 4.74 -8.66
N SER A 136 26.08 4.12 -9.80
CA SER A 136 25.84 2.67 -9.90
C SER A 136 27.02 1.82 -9.44
N ASP A 137 28.25 2.32 -9.62
CA ASP A 137 29.47 1.63 -9.18
C ASP A 137 29.62 1.70 -7.64
N ASN A 138 29.26 2.83 -7.02
CA ASN A 138 29.23 2.96 -5.56
C ASN A 138 28.17 2.02 -4.94
N THR A 139 26.99 1.91 -5.56
CA THR A 139 25.95 0.97 -5.14
C THR A 139 26.44 -0.48 -5.22
N ARG A 140 27.16 -0.84 -6.31
CA ARG A 140 27.71 -2.19 -6.51
C ARG A 140 28.70 -2.58 -5.42
N VAL A 141 29.62 -1.68 -5.05
CA VAL A 141 30.61 -1.96 -3.98
C VAL A 141 29.94 -2.19 -2.62
N VAL A 142 28.86 -1.47 -2.31
CA VAL A 142 28.08 -1.67 -1.06
C VAL A 142 27.34 -3.01 -1.06
N ILE A 143 26.84 -3.45 -2.22
CA ILE A 143 26.17 -4.75 -2.39
C ILE A 143 27.18 -5.89 -2.27
N ASP A 144 28.35 -5.79 -2.94
CA ASP A 144 29.39 -6.83 -2.96
C ASP A 144 29.96 -7.14 -1.56
N HIS A 145 29.83 -6.20 -0.61
CA HIS A 145 30.32 -6.34 0.75
C HIS A 145 29.24 -6.68 1.79
N GLY A 146 27.97 -6.93 1.39
CA GLY A 146 26.94 -7.47 2.29
C GLY A 146 26.26 -6.44 3.22
N ALA A 147 26.07 -5.19 2.76
CA ALA A 147 25.48 -4.14 3.58
C ALA A 147 24.08 -4.47 4.16
N ALA A 148 23.85 -3.98 5.39
CA ALA A 148 22.63 -4.18 6.18
C ALA A 148 21.35 -3.95 5.38
N VAL A 149 20.35 -4.81 5.63
CA VAL A 149 18.98 -4.77 5.11
C VAL A 149 18.44 -3.33 4.86
N TRP A 150 18.67 -2.42 5.80
CA TRP A 150 18.24 -1.03 5.70
C TRP A 150 18.86 -0.25 4.52
N ALA A 151 20.15 -0.44 4.23
CA ALA A 151 20.83 0.21 3.12
C ALA A 151 20.26 -0.28 1.77
N LEU A 152 20.03 -1.59 1.63
CA LEU A 152 19.40 -2.17 0.44
C LEU A 152 17.98 -1.63 0.24
N GLY A 153 17.23 -1.44 1.33
CA GLY A 153 15.90 -0.84 1.28
C GLY A 153 15.91 0.60 0.79
N ASN A 154 16.91 1.40 1.18
CA ASN A 154 17.07 2.77 0.67
C ASN A 154 17.41 2.79 -0.83
N VAL A 155 18.37 1.96 -1.26
CA VAL A 155 18.76 1.85 -2.69
C VAL A 155 17.57 1.42 -3.54
N ALA A 156 16.88 0.34 -3.15
CA ALA A 156 15.72 -0.14 -3.90
C ALA A 156 14.54 0.85 -3.85
N GLY A 157 14.44 1.67 -2.80
CA GLY A 157 13.41 2.69 -2.65
C GLY A 157 13.62 3.94 -3.49
N ASP A 158 14.83 4.18 -4.01
CA ASP A 158 15.19 5.40 -4.75
C ASP A 158 14.55 5.44 -6.14
N SER A 159 14.75 4.39 -6.95
CA SER A 159 14.20 4.32 -8.30
C SER A 159 13.95 2.89 -8.77
N PRO A 160 13.06 2.66 -9.76
CA PRO A 160 12.88 1.35 -10.37
C PRO A 160 14.18 0.73 -10.90
N LYS A 161 15.11 1.55 -11.43
CA LYS A 161 16.42 1.08 -11.90
C LYS A 161 17.28 0.55 -10.76
N CYS A 162 17.35 1.28 -9.64
CA CYS A 162 18.11 0.86 -8.46
C CYS A 162 17.52 -0.40 -7.83
N ARG A 163 16.18 -0.49 -7.74
CA ARG A 163 15.46 -1.69 -7.33
C ARG A 163 15.82 -2.90 -8.19
N ASP A 164 15.75 -2.76 -9.52
CA ASP A 164 16.01 -3.86 -10.44
C ASP A 164 17.49 -4.28 -10.39
N LEU A 165 18.41 -3.34 -10.14
CA LEU A 165 19.82 -3.65 -9.88
C LEU A 165 19.97 -4.49 -8.62
N VAL A 166 19.36 -4.09 -7.49
CA VAL A 166 19.41 -4.84 -6.22
C VAL A 166 18.82 -6.24 -6.38
N LEU A 167 17.67 -6.37 -7.06
CA LEU A 167 17.06 -7.68 -7.36
C LEU A 167 17.92 -8.52 -8.31
N GLY A 168 18.54 -7.90 -9.32
CA GLY A 168 19.43 -8.55 -10.27
C GLY A 168 20.70 -9.13 -9.63
N HIS A 169 21.14 -8.59 -8.49
CA HIS A 169 22.23 -9.14 -7.68
C HIS A 169 21.76 -10.21 -6.67
N GLY A 170 20.51 -10.67 -6.76
CA GLY A 170 20.01 -11.78 -5.94
C GLY A 170 19.70 -11.44 -4.48
N ALA A 171 19.55 -10.14 -4.15
CA ALA A 171 19.35 -9.68 -2.77
C ALA A 171 18.08 -10.20 -2.09
N LEU A 172 17.09 -10.70 -2.85
CA LEU A 172 15.83 -11.19 -2.28
C LEU A 172 16.03 -12.42 -1.39
N VAL A 173 16.78 -13.42 -1.84
CA VAL A 173 16.89 -14.69 -1.09
C VAL A 173 17.56 -14.48 0.28
N PRO A 174 18.70 -13.77 0.39
CA PRO A 174 19.30 -13.45 1.69
C PRO A 174 18.40 -12.59 2.59
N LEU A 175 17.60 -11.68 2.01
CA LEU A 175 16.62 -10.90 2.74
C LEU A 175 15.51 -11.79 3.32
N LEU A 176 15.00 -12.75 2.54
CA LEU A 176 13.97 -13.67 3.00
C LEU A 176 14.45 -14.56 4.15
N ALA A 177 15.73 -14.93 4.18
CA ALA A 177 16.33 -15.69 5.28
C ALA A 177 16.33 -14.94 6.62
N GLN A 178 16.16 -13.60 6.61
CA GLN A 178 16.05 -12.80 7.83
C GLN A 178 14.70 -12.95 8.54
N PHE A 179 13.68 -13.52 7.87
CA PHE A 179 12.37 -13.82 8.47
C PHE A 179 12.39 -15.21 9.14
N ASN A 180 13.05 -15.29 10.29
CA ASN A 180 13.13 -16.49 11.13
C ASN A 180 12.61 -16.22 12.55
N GLU A 181 12.37 -17.28 13.33
CA GLU A 181 11.77 -17.21 14.67
C GLU A 181 12.61 -16.44 15.68
N HIS A 182 13.92 -16.30 15.43
CA HIS A 182 14.86 -15.61 16.32
C HIS A 182 15.08 -14.14 15.93
N ALA A 183 14.44 -13.66 14.86
CA ALA A 183 14.62 -12.31 14.37
C ALA A 183 14.07 -11.28 15.37
N LYS A 184 14.92 -10.33 15.78
CA LYS A 184 14.51 -9.18 16.60
C LYS A 184 13.46 -8.36 15.84
N LEU A 185 12.50 -7.77 16.56
CA LEU A 185 11.43 -6.95 15.97
C LEU A 185 11.97 -5.80 15.09
N SER A 186 13.06 -5.15 15.49
CA SER A 186 13.71 -4.10 14.69
C SER A 186 14.21 -4.61 13.34
N MET A 187 14.74 -5.84 13.29
CA MET A 187 15.15 -6.49 12.04
C MET A 187 13.93 -6.83 11.18
N LEU A 188 12.86 -7.39 11.78
CA LEU A 188 11.63 -7.69 11.07
C LEU A 188 11.01 -6.45 10.42
N ARG A 189 10.97 -5.31 11.13
CA ARG A 189 10.51 -4.02 10.58
C ARG A 189 11.36 -3.59 9.39
N ASN A 190 12.69 -3.57 9.53
CA ASN A 190 13.61 -3.16 8.46
C ASN A 190 13.54 -4.10 7.24
N ALA A 191 13.47 -5.41 7.47
CA ALA A 191 13.39 -6.40 6.41
C ALA A 191 12.06 -6.32 5.66
N THR A 192 10.94 -6.17 6.38
CA THR A 192 9.61 -6.01 5.76
C THR A 192 9.53 -4.71 4.96
N TRP A 193 10.06 -3.61 5.50
CA TRP A 193 10.13 -2.34 4.78
C TRP A 193 10.96 -2.45 3.50
N THR A 194 12.13 -3.10 3.57
CA THR A 194 13.01 -3.36 2.42
C THR A 194 12.31 -4.23 1.37
N LEU A 195 11.64 -5.30 1.80
CA LEU A 195 10.86 -6.17 0.93
C LEU A 195 9.73 -5.42 0.22
N SER A 196 9.10 -4.47 0.91
CA SER A 196 8.08 -3.59 0.31
C SER A 196 8.67 -2.71 -0.80
N ASN A 197 9.90 -2.21 -0.64
CA ASN A 197 10.59 -1.44 -1.68
C ASN A 197 11.01 -2.32 -2.87
N PHE A 198 11.37 -3.59 -2.63
CA PHE A 198 11.65 -4.55 -3.70
C PHE A 198 10.43 -4.79 -4.60
N CYS A 199 9.22 -4.69 -4.05
CA CYS A 199 7.98 -4.87 -4.79
C CYS A 199 7.45 -3.56 -5.43
N ARG A 200 7.96 -2.40 -5.00
CA ARG A 200 7.42 -1.08 -5.31
C ARG A 200 7.87 -0.57 -6.68
N GLY A 201 7.09 0.36 -7.25
CA GLY A 201 7.52 1.24 -8.35
C GLY A 201 6.91 0.90 -9.70
N LYS A 202 6.98 1.86 -10.62
CA LYS A 202 6.55 1.72 -12.02
C LYS A 202 7.71 2.18 -12.94
N PRO A 203 8.14 1.37 -13.93
CA PRO A 203 7.65 0.02 -14.26
C PRO A 203 7.84 -0.97 -13.09
N GLN A 204 6.97 -1.97 -13.02
CA GLN A 204 7.01 -2.98 -11.96
C GLN A 204 8.27 -3.85 -12.08
N PRO A 205 8.78 -4.40 -10.97
CA PRO A 205 9.82 -5.42 -11.04
C PRO A 205 9.30 -6.66 -11.78
N SER A 206 10.22 -7.49 -12.26
CA SER A 206 9.87 -8.81 -12.80
C SER A 206 9.12 -9.61 -11.74
N PHE A 207 7.94 -10.12 -12.08
CA PHE A 207 7.13 -10.86 -11.12
C PHE A 207 7.82 -12.15 -10.68
N GLU A 208 8.52 -12.84 -11.59
CA GLU A 208 9.28 -14.05 -11.24
C GLU A 208 10.39 -13.78 -10.22
N GLN A 209 10.97 -12.56 -10.23
CA GLN A 209 11.97 -12.19 -9.23
C GLN A 209 11.35 -11.91 -7.86
N THR A 210 10.12 -11.37 -7.78
CA THR A 210 9.49 -11.01 -6.50
C THR A 210 8.49 -12.04 -5.98
N LYS A 211 8.02 -12.97 -6.81
CA LYS A 211 7.11 -14.07 -6.46
C LYS A 211 7.60 -14.91 -5.25
N PRO A 212 8.91 -15.20 -5.08
CA PRO A 212 9.39 -15.92 -3.89
C PRO A 212 9.13 -15.20 -2.56
N ALA A 213 8.77 -13.90 -2.58
CA ALA A 213 8.41 -13.16 -1.37
C ALA A 213 7.04 -13.54 -0.80
N LEU A 214 6.15 -14.11 -1.61
CA LEU A 214 4.75 -14.36 -1.22
C LEU A 214 4.58 -15.20 0.05
N PRO A 215 5.31 -16.33 0.25
CA PRO A 215 5.20 -17.10 1.49
C PRO A 215 5.71 -16.36 2.73
N ALA A 216 6.69 -15.47 2.58
CA ALA A 216 7.12 -14.62 3.68
C ALA A 216 6.07 -13.54 4.00
N LEU A 217 5.48 -12.92 2.98
CA LEU A 217 4.44 -11.91 3.12
C LEU A 217 3.17 -12.47 3.76
N GLU A 218 2.78 -13.70 3.43
CA GLU A 218 1.67 -14.40 4.10
C GLU A 218 1.94 -14.51 5.60
N ARG A 219 3.11 -14.96 6.03
CA ARG A 219 3.42 -15.02 7.47
C ARG A 219 3.44 -13.63 8.13
N LEU A 220 3.99 -12.63 7.44
CA LEU A 220 4.16 -11.28 7.99
C LEU A 220 2.83 -10.54 8.23
N ILE A 221 1.78 -10.82 7.46
CA ILE A 221 0.45 -10.20 7.70
C ILE A 221 -0.27 -10.75 8.94
N HIS A 222 0.27 -11.79 9.58
CA HIS A 222 -0.17 -12.26 10.90
C HIS A 222 0.57 -11.58 12.06
N SER A 223 1.52 -10.68 11.79
CA SER A 223 2.20 -9.90 12.82
C SER A 223 1.22 -8.97 13.57
N ASN A 224 1.40 -8.88 14.89
CA ASN A 224 0.72 -7.89 15.73
C ASN A 224 1.41 -6.51 15.70
N ASP A 225 2.60 -6.42 15.09
CA ASP A 225 3.31 -5.17 14.93
C ASP A 225 2.76 -4.36 13.74
N GLU A 226 2.24 -3.15 14.02
CA GLU A 226 1.60 -2.31 13.00
C GLU A 226 2.54 -1.91 11.86
N GLU A 227 3.83 -1.69 12.13
CA GLU A 227 4.80 -1.31 11.10
C GLU A 227 5.05 -2.48 10.14
N VAL A 228 5.31 -3.67 10.68
CA VAL A 228 5.45 -4.91 9.90
C VAL A 228 4.19 -5.18 9.08
N LEU A 229 3.02 -5.16 9.72
CA LEU A 229 1.73 -5.42 9.05
C LEU A 229 1.49 -4.42 7.91
N THR A 230 1.74 -3.13 8.15
CA THR A 230 1.55 -2.07 7.16
C THR A 230 2.44 -2.28 5.93
N ASP A 231 3.73 -2.54 6.12
CA ASP A 231 4.67 -2.70 5.00
C ASP A 231 4.50 -4.03 4.26
N ALA A 232 4.10 -5.09 4.96
CA ALA A 232 3.70 -6.35 4.33
C ALA A 232 2.47 -6.17 3.43
N CYS A 233 1.43 -5.47 3.91
CA CYS A 233 0.25 -5.16 3.10
C CYS A 233 0.59 -4.24 1.91
N TRP A 234 1.55 -3.31 2.05
CA TRP A 234 2.02 -2.52 0.91
C TRP A 234 2.69 -3.39 -0.15
N ALA A 235 3.57 -4.31 0.26
CA ALA A 235 4.22 -5.24 -0.66
C ALA A 235 3.18 -6.07 -1.44
N LEU A 236 2.20 -6.66 -0.74
CA LEU A 236 1.09 -7.40 -1.35
C LEU A 236 0.24 -6.52 -2.28
N SER A 237 0.02 -5.25 -1.93
CA SER A 237 -0.71 -4.32 -2.80
C SER A 237 0.04 -4.05 -4.12
N TYR A 238 1.37 -4.06 -4.10
CA TYR A 238 2.16 -3.90 -5.34
C TYR A 238 2.19 -5.18 -6.18
N LEU A 239 2.26 -6.35 -5.53
CA LEU A 239 2.27 -7.65 -6.20
C LEU A 239 0.92 -8.01 -6.83
N SER A 240 -0.18 -7.57 -6.22
CA SER A 240 -1.56 -7.79 -6.72
C SER A 240 -1.98 -6.81 -7.81
N ASP A 241 -1.27 -5.70 -8.01
CA ASP A 241 -1.57 -4.71 -9.06
C ASP A 241 -1.08 -5.22 -10.43
N GLY A 242 -1.87 -6.06 -11.12
CA GLY A 242 -1.42 -6.60 -12.39
C GLY A 242 -2.41 -7.51 -13.11
N THR A 243 -1.87 -8.47 -13.84
CA THR A 243 -2.65 -9.48 -14.58
C THR A 243 -3.31 -10.48 -13.64
N ASN A 244 -4.32 -11.19 -14.13
CA ASN A 244 -4.97 -12.27 -13.37
C ASN A 244 -3.97 -13.31 -12.87
N ASP A 245 -2.89 -13.61 -13.59
CA ASP A 245 -1.86 -14.57 -13.14
C ASP A 245 -1.13 -14.09 -11.87
N LYS A 246 -0.86 -12.79 -11.76
CA LYS A 246 -0.25 -12.22 -10.55
C LYS A 246 -1.24 -12.24 -9.38
N ILE A 247 -2.49 -11.87 -9.64
CA ILE A 247 -3.58 -11.94 -8.66
C ILE A 247 -3.75 -13.38 -8.17
N GLN A 248 -3.72 -14.34 -9.08
CA GLN A 248 -3.87 -15.77 -8.77
C GLN A 248 -2.74 -16.24 -7.85
N ALA A 249 -1.49 -15.90 -8.15
CA ALA A 249 -0.37 -16.23 -7.28
C ALA A 249 -0.49 -15.60 -5.88
N VAL A 250 -1.02 -14.39 -5.76
CA VAL A 250 -1.31 -13.76 -4.45
C VAL A 250 -2.42 -14.53 -3.70
N ILE A 251 -3.48 -14.96 -4.39
CA ILE A 251 -4.55 -15.77 -3.79
C ILE A 251 -4.00 -17.13 -3.31
N GLU A 252 -3.24 -17.82 -4.17
CA GLU A 252 -2.62 -19.12 -3.87
C GLU A 252 -1.61 -19.07 -2.74
N ALA A 253 -1.03 -17.89 -2.48
CA ALA A 253 -0.19 -17.68 -1.32
C ALA A 253 -0.97 -17.71 0.01
N GLY A 254 -2.31 -17.72 0.00
CA GLY A 254 -3.12 -17.89 1.21
C GLY A 254 -3.41 -16.60 1.99
N VAL A 255 -3.22 -15.42 1.39
CA VAL A 255 -3.35 -14.14 2.12
C VAL A 255 -4.80 -13.66 2.32
N CYS A 256 -5.74 -14.16 1.51
CA CYS A 256 -7.14 -13.69 1.49
C CYS A 256 -7.88 -13.80 2.84
N PRO A 257 -7.80 -14.91 3.60
CA PRO A 257 -8.48 -15.04 4.89
C PRO A 257 -8.09 -13.94 5.90
N ARG A 258 -6.82 -13.50 5.85
CA ARG A 258 -6.31 -12.48 6.77
C ARG A 258 -6.61 -11.05 6.30
N LEU A 259 -6.65 -10.82 4.99
CA LEU A 259 -6.84 -9.49 4.40
C LEU A 259 -8.31 -9.09 4.21
N ALA A 260 -9.19 -10.04 3.91
CA ALA A 260 -10.61 -9.78 3.62
C ALA A 260 -11.42 -9.25 4.82
N PRO A 261 -11.17 -9.67 6.08
CA PRO A 261 -11.75 -9.06 7.26
C PRO A 261 -11.12 -7.69 7.56
N ILE A 262 -11.45 -6.67 6.75
CA ILE A 262 -10.77 -5.37 6.74
C ILE A 262 -10.87 -4.50 8.04
N PRO A 263 -11.80 -4.66 9.01
CA PRO A 263 -12.14 -3.53 9.91
C PRO A 263 -11.01 -3.03 10.83
N ASN A 264 -9.96 -3.82 11.07
CA ASN A 264 -8.76 -3.42 11.82
C ASN A 264 -7.47 -3.50 10.98
N SER A 265 -7.59 -3.65 9.66
CA SER A 265 -6.46 -3.83 8.76
C SER A 265 -5.98 -2.48 8.22
N PRO A 266 -4.66 -2.29 8.00
CA PRO A 266 -4.14 -1.02 7.53
C PRO A 266 -4.69 -0.71 6.12
N HIS A 267 -4.77 0.57 5.74
CA HIS A 267 -5.23 1.01 4.41
C HIS A 267 -4.69 0.20 3.21
N PRO A 268 -3.43 -0.29 3.18
CA PRO A 268 -2.92 -1.10 2.06
C PRO A 268 -3.55 -2.50 1.97
N ALA A 269 -4.16 -3.01 3.04
CA ALA A 269 -4.94 -4.25 3.00
C ALA A 269 -6.19 -4.05 2.13
N LEU A 270 -6.93 -2.95 2.32
CA LEU A 270 -8.06 -2.59 1.46
C LEU A 270 -7.60 -2.44 -0.01
N ARG A 271 -6.43 -1.82 -0.24
CA ARG A 271 -5.88 -1.71 -1.60
C ARG A 271 -5.63 -3.08 -2.22
N THR A 272 -5.04 -4.01 -1.45
CA THR A 272 -4.74 -5.36 -1.90
C THR A 272 -6.02 -6.11 -2.25
N VAL A 273 -7.04 -6.06 -1.39
CA VAL A 273 -8.37 -6.63 -1.66
C VAL A 273 -8.98 -6.02 -2.92
N GLY A 274 -8.93 -4.69 -3.04
CA GLY A 274 -9.41 -3.95 -4.21
C GLY A 274 -8.72 -4.35 -5.51
N ASN A 275 -7.41 -4.64 -5.48
CA ASN A 275 -6.68 -5.15 -6.63
C ASN A 275 -7.09 -6.58 -7.00
N ILE A 276 -7.26 -7.47 -6.01
CA ILE A 276 -7.67 -8.86 -6.25
C ILE A 276 -9.03 -8.91 -6.97
N VAL A 277 -10.00 -8.11 -6.54
CA VAL A 277 -11.33 -8.09 -7.17
C VAL A 277 -11.35 -7.44 -8.57
N THR A 278 -10.22 -6.91 -9.06
CA THR A 278 -10.11 -6.50 -10.48
C THR A 278 -9.90 -7.68 -11.43
N GLY A 279 -9.62 -8.87 -10.87
CA GLY A 279 -9.46 -10.12 -11.59
C GLY A 279 -10.75 -10.63 -12.24
N ASP A 280 -10.79 -11.93 -12.54
CA ASP A 280 -12.01 -12.59 -13.02
C ASP A 280 -13.00 -12.90 -11.90
N ASP A 281 -14.16 -13.48 -12.27
CA ASP A 281 -15.23 -13.79 -11.33
C ASP A 281 -14.79 -14.78 -10.24
N MET A 282 -13.94 -15.77 -10.54
CA MET A 282 -13.49 -16.73 -9.53
C MET A 282 -12.58 -16.07 -8.50
N GLN A 283 -11.69 -15.18 -8.96
CA GLN A 283 -10.80 -14.41 -8.09
C GLN A 283 -11.58 -13.44 -7.21
N THR A 284 -12.59 -12.77 -7.76
CA THR A 284 -13.53 -11.94 -6.99
C THR A 284 -14.31 -12.77 -5.97
N GLN A 285 -14.78 -13.97 -6.36
CA GLN A 285 -15.52 -14.86 -5.47
C GLN A 285 -14.71 -15.29 -4.26
N CYS A 286 -13.40 -15.48 -4.40
CA CYS A 286 -12.50 -15.77 -3.29
C CYS A 286 -12.60 -14.69 -2.19
N ILE A 287 -12.57 -13.41 -2.56
CA ILE A 287 -12.69 -12.30 -1.60
C ILE A 287 -14.08 -12.26 -0.94
N ILE A 288 -15.14 -12.47 -1.71
CA ILE A 288 -16.51 -12.52 -1.17
C ILE A 288 -16.65 -13.68 -0.16
N GLY A 289 -16.13 -14.86 -0.50
CA GLY A 289 -16.17 -16.05 0.36
C GLY A 289 -15.47 -15.88 1.72
N HIS A 290 -14.53 -14.94 1.83
CA HIS A 290 -13.85 -14.58 3.09
C HIS A 290 -14.48 -13.37 3.79
N GLN A 291 -15.78 -13.13 3.59
CA GLN A 291 -16.59 -12.13 4.32
C GLN A 291 -16.10 -10.67 4.14
N ALA A 292 -15.64 -10.32 2.93
CA ALA A 292 -15.23 -8.94 2.65
C ALA A 292 -16.41 -7.94 2.65
N LEU A 293 -17.62 -8.36 2.28
CA LEU A 293 -18.77 -7.46 2.08
C LEU A 293 -19.25 -6.78 3.39
N PRO A 294 -19.44 -7.49 4.52
CA PRO A 294 -19.75 -6.83 5.80
C PRO A 294 -18.69 -5.82 6.23
N CYS A 295 -17.42 -6.10 5.94
CA CYS A 295 -16.32 -5.20 6.24
C CYS A 295 -16.38 -3.94 5.37
N LEU A 296 -16.64 -4.09 4.08
CA LEU A 296 -16.83 -2.98 3.15
C LEU A 296 -18.04 -2.12 3.53
N LEU A 297 -19.15 -2.74 3.93
CA LEU A 297 -20.32 -2.05 4.47
C LEU A 297 -19.94 -1.14 5.65
N ASN A 298 -19.22 -1.70 6.64
CA ASN A 298 -18.74 -0.94 7.80
C ASN A 298 -17.88 0.27 7.40
N LEU A 299 -17.03 0.14 6.37
CA LEU A 299 -16.22 1.27 5.88
C LEU A 299 -17.06 2.38 5.23
N LEU A 300 -18.19 2.05 4.63
CA LEU A 300 -19.10 3.03 4.02
C LEU A 300 -19.92 3.77 5.09
N THR A 301 -20.46 3.04 6.06
CA THR A 301 -21.41 3.57 7.06
C THR A 301 -20.72 4.36 8.16
N ASN A 302 -19.59 3.89 8.67
CA ASN A 302 -18.90 4.54 9.79
C ASN A 302 -17.98 5.70 9.36
N THR A 303 -17.46 6.41 10.36
CA THR A 303 -16.59 7.57 10.15
C THR A 303 -15.17 7.13 9.81
N TYR A 304 -14.82 7.23 8.53
CA TYR A 304 -13.48 6.98 8.01
C TYR A 304 -13.02 8.13 7.10
N LYS A 305 -11.70 8.22 6.91
CA LYS A 305 -11.09 9.19 5.98
C LYS A 305 -11.69 9.04 4.58
N LYS A 306 -11.87 10.17 3.88
CA LYS A 306 -12.37 10.24 2.49
C LYS A 306 -11.68 9.23 1.55
N SER A 307 -10.36 9.08 1.68
CA SER A 307 -9.58 8.14 0.86
C SER A 307 -9.99 6.69 1.05
N ILE A 308 -10.33 6.28 2.28
CA ILE A 308 -10.78 4.92 2.62
C ILE A 308 -12.17 4.68 2.03
N LYS A 309 -13.12 5.60 2.24
CA LYS A 309 -14.48 5.47 1.66
C LYS A 309 -14.44 5.39 0.14
N LYS A 310 -13.60 6.20 -0.50
CA LYS A 310 -13.38 6.15 -1.95
C LYS A 310 -12.87 4.77 -2.40
N GLU A 311 -11.91 4.20 -1.68
CA GLU A 311 -11.39 2.87 -2.05
C GLU A 311 -12.35 1.72 -1.75
N ALA A 312 -13.14 1.83 -0.69
CA ALA A 312 -14.22 0.89 -0.43
C ALA A 312 -15.25 0.92 -1.57
N CYS A 313 -15.70 2.11 -2.00
CA CYS A 313 -16.58 2.27 -3.16
C CYS A 313 -15.96 1.69 -4.43
N TRP A 314 -14.68 1.99 -4.68
CA TRP A 314 -13.96 1.45 -5.84
C TRP A 314 -13.89 -0.09 -5.82
N THR A 315 -13.62 -0.68 -4.65
CA THR A 315 -13.57 -2.13 -4.45
C THR A 315 -14.93 -2.76 -4.74
N ILE A 316 -16.00 -2.22 -4.14
CA ILE A 316 -17.38 -2.68 -4.38
C ILE A 316 -17.72 -2.59 -5.85
N SER A 317 -17.31 -1.52 -6.53
CA SER A 317 -17.61 -1.31 -7.94
C SER A 317 -16.98 -2.36 -8.87
N ASN A 318 -15.84 -2.95 -8.49
CA ASN A 318 -15.26 -4.07 -9.21
C ASN A 318 -15.98 -5.39 -8.88
N ILE A 319 -16.47 -5.55 -7.65
CA ILE A 319 -17.30 -6.70 -7.27
C ILE A 319 -18.61 -6.70 -8.05
N THR A 320 -19.28 -5.55 -8.17
CA THR A 320 -20.54 -5.42 -8.91
C THR A 320 -20.38 -5.42 -10.42
N ALA A 321 -19.15 -5.36 -10.93
CA ALA A 321 -18.82 -5.67 -12.32
C ALA A 321 -18.68 -7.19 -12.58
N GLY A 322 -18.91 -8.00 -11.55
CA GLY A 322 -18.96 -9.45 -11.55
C GLY A 322 -20.19 -10.05 -12.23
N ASN A 323 -20.47 -11.30 -11.89
CA ASN A 323 -21.68 -12.01 -12.33
C ASN A 323 -22.90 -11.68 -11.46
N VAL A 324 -24.06 -12.21 -11.85
CA VAL A 324 -25.35 -11.95 -11.17
C VAL A 324 -25.36 -12.41 -9.71
N ASP A 325 -24.63 -13.48 -9.36
CA ASP A 325 -24.55 -13.99 -7.99
C ASP A 325 -23.69 -13.07 -7.12
N GLN A 326 -22.64 -12.48 -7.69
CA GLN A 326 -21.79 -11.50 -7.00
C GLN A 326 -22.50 -10.18 -6.77
N ILE A 327 -23.32 -9.76 -7.75
CA ILE A 327 -24.25 -8.63 -7.60
C ILE A 327 -25.26 -8.93 -6.50
N GLN A 328 -25.84 -10.13 -6.50
CA GLN A 328 -26.79 -10.57 -5.48
C GLN A 328 -26.17 -10.52 -4.08
N ALA A 329 -24.94 -10.99 -3.91
CA ALA A 329 -24.23 -10.94 -2.64
C ALA A 329 -24.05 -9.50 -2.13
N VAL A 330 -23.81 -8.52 -3.01
CA VAL A 330 -23.71 -7.09 -2.63
C VAL A 330 -25.07 -6.54 -2.17
N ILE A 331 -26.16 -6.95 -2.82
CA ILE A 331 -27.52 -6.59 -2.44
C ILE A 331 -27.85 -7.15 -1.05
N GLU A 332 -27.62 -8.45 -0.85
CA GLU A 332 -27.88 -9.15 0.42
C GLU A 332 -27.02 -8.64 1.58
N ALA A 333 -25.81 -8.12 1.28
CA ALA A 333 -24.97 -7.47 2.27
C ALA A 333 -25.46 -6.06 2.67
N GLY A 334 -26.59 -5.57 2.15
CA GLY A 334 -27.16 -4.26 2.50
C GLY A 334 -26.34 -3.06 2.04
N ILE A 335 -25.45 -3.23 1.06
CA ILE A 335 -24.50 -2.19 0.62
C ILE A 335 -25.16 -1.10 -0.24
N ILE A 336 -26.32 -1.39 -0.83
CA ILE A 336 -27.00 -0.48 -1.77
C ILE A 336 -27.37 0.85 -1.10
N ALA A 337 -28.03 0.82 0.06
CA ALA A 337 -28.47 2.05 0.72
C ALA A 337 -27.28 2.97 1.12
N PRO A 338 -26.20 2.47 1.74
CA PRO A 338 -25.00 3.27 1.99
C PRO A 338 -24.34 3.84 0.73
N LEU A 339 -24.32 3.10 -0.38
CA LEU A 339 -23.82 3.63 -1.66
C LEU A 339 -24.66 4.79 -2.18
N VAL A 340 -25.99 4.67 -2.12
CA VAL A 340 -26.92 5.75 -2.52
C VAL A 340 -26.75 6.97 -1.64
N HIS A 341 -26.65 6.79 -0.33
CA HIS A 341 -26.37 7.88 0.60
C HIS A 341 -25.06 8.60 0.28
N LEU A 342 -23.98 7.85 -0.01
CA LEU A 342 -22.71 8.45 -0.43
C LEU A 342 -22.82 9.15 -1.80
N LEU A 343 -23.60 8.60 -2.74
CA LEU A 343 -23.85 9.22 -4.04
C LEU A 343 -24.56 10.58 -3.91
N GLN A 344 -25.43 10.77 -2.91
CA GLN A 344 -26.13 12.04 -2.67
C GLN A 344 -25.28 13.04 -1.87
N ASN A 345 -24.62 12.56 -0.81
CA ASN A 345 -24.11 13.44 0.25
C ASN A 345 -22.58 13.55 0.29
N ALA A 346 -21.84 12.63 -0.33
CA ALA A 346 -20.38 12.66 -0.25
C ALA A 346 -19.74 13.70 -1.19
N GLU A 347 -18.43 13.88 -1.07
CA GLU A 347 -17.65 14.68 -2.00
C GLU A 347 -17.54 14.02 -3.38
N PHE A 348 -17.29 14.82 -4.42
CA PHE A 348 -17.26 14.39 -5.82
C PHE A 348 -16.45 13.13 -6.09
N GLU A 349 -15.26 12.99 -5.50
CA GLU A 349 -14.39 11.81 -5.70
C GLU A 349 -15.01 10.51 -5.18
N ILE A 350 -15.82 10.56 -4.11
CA ILE A 350 -16.54 9.39 -3.59
C ILE A 350 -17.80 9.14 -4.42
N LYS A 351 -18.56 10.21 -4.72
CA LYS A 351 -19.77 10.14 -5.55
C LYS A 351 -19.50 9.46 -6.89
N LYS A 352 -18.38 9.77 -7.51
CA LYS A 352 -17.96 9.15 -8.77
C LYS A 352 -17.82 7.63 -8.68
N GLU A 353 -17.17 7.13 -7.62
CA GLU A 353 -16.98 5.68 -7.43
C GLU A 353 -18.30 4.99 -7.03
N ALA A 354 -19.13 5.66 -6.21
CA ALA A 354 -20.47 5.16 -5.85
C ALA A 354 -21.39 5.08 -7.09
N ALA A 355 -21.37 6.10 -7.95
CA ALA A 355 -22.08 6.11 -9.23
C ALA A 355 -21.59 4.98 -10.15
N TRP A 356 -20.28 4.72 -10.18
CA TRP A 356 -19.71 3.61 -10.95
C TRP A 356 -20.24 2.27 -10.43
N ALA A 357 -20.25 2.05 -9.11
CA ALA A 357 -20.76 0.82 -8.50
C ALA A 357 -22.24 0.56 -8.86
N ILE A 358 -23.09 1.60 -8.77
CA ILE A 358 -24.51 1.51 -9.14
C ILE A 358 -24.68 1.28 -10.64
N SER A 359 -23.88 1.92 -11.48
CA SER A 359 -23.92 1.70 -12.93
C SER A 359 -23.52 0.27 -13.30
N MET A 360 -22.54 -0.31 -12.61
CA MET A 360 -22.14 -1.71 -12.85
C MET A 360 -23.24 -2.69 -12.44
N LEU A 361 -23.86 -2.48 -11.27
CA LEU A 361 -25.03 -3.24 -10.83
C LEU A 361 -26.16 -3.20 -11.87
N ALA A 362 -26.52 -2.01 -12.35
CA ALA A 362 -27.60 -1.84 -13.33
C ALA A 362 -27.28 -2.45 -14.69
N SER A 363 -26.00 -2.51 -15.08
CA SER A 363 -25.59 -3.10 -16.36
C SER A 363 -25.44 -4.63 -16.31
N GLY A 364 -25.15 -5.19 -15.15
CA GLY A 364 -24.83 -6.63 -14.99
C GLY A 364 -25.94 -7.45 -14.32
N GLY A 365 -26.86 -6.80 -13.63
CA GLY A 365 -27.90 -7.46 -12.84
C GLY A 365 -29.04 -8.04 -13.67
N THR A 366 -29.82 -8.94 -13.06
CA THR A 366 -31.08 -9.43 -13.62
C THR A 366 -32.16 -8.35 -13.57
N HIS A 367 -33.29 -8.60 -14.23
CA HIS A 367 -34.43 -7.68 -14.20
C HIS A 367 -34.95 -7.44 -12.78
N GLU A 368 -35.00 -8.49 -11.96
CA GLU A 368 -35.43 -8.41 -10.55
C GLU A 368 -34.45 -7.59 -9.70
N GLN A 369 -33.15 -7.82 -9.86
CA GLN A 369 -32.11 -7.06 -9.16
C GLN A 369 -32.15 -5.58 -9.54
N ILE A 370 -32.31 -5.28 -10.83
CA ILE A 370 -32.43 -3.91 -11.33
C ILE A 370 -33.68 -3.25 -10.74
N LYS A 371 -34.84 -3.92 -10.75
CA LYS A 371 -36.06 -3.42 -10.12
C LYS A 371 -35.84 -3.08 -8.64
N TYR A 372 -35.22 -4.00 -7.89
CA TYR A 372 -34.91 -3.78 -6.48
C TYR A 372 -34.02 -2.54 -6.28
N ILE A 373 -32.95 -2.41 -7.06
CA ILE A 373 -32.03 -1.27 -6.97
C ILE A 373 -32.74 0.06 -7.29
N PHE A 374 -33.52 0.10 -8.38
CA PHE A 374 -34.28 1.30 -8.73
C PHE A 374 -35.27 1.67 -7.63
N PHE A 375 -35.99 0.70 -7.10
CA PHE A 375 -36.94 0.91 -6.01
C PHE A 375 -36.24 1.45 -4.75
N ALA A 376 -35.13 0.83 -4.35
CA ALA A 376 -34.33 1.29 -3.21
C ALA A 376 -33.82 2.73 -3.42
N ILE A 377 -33.32 3.07 -4.61
CA ILE A 377 -32.88 4.44 -4.94
C ILE A 377 -34.06 5.42 -4.85
N THR A 378 -35.20 5.09 -5.45
CA THR A 378 -36.39 5.95 -5.47
C THR A 378 -36.90 6.22 -4.06
N ILE A 379 -37.06 5.19 -3.23
CA ILE A 379 -37.50 5.36 -1.84
C ILE A 379 -36.54 6.26 -1.07
N LEU A 380 -35.24 6.02 -1.18
CA LEU A 380 -34.23 6.84 -0.47
C LEU A 380 -34.26 8.30 -0.94
N TRP A 381 -34.53 8.54 -2.23
CA TRP A 381 -34.66 9.90 -2.77
C TRP A 381 -35.95 10.59 -2.31
N VAL A 382 -37.07 9.87 -2.30
CA VAL A 382 -38.37 10.39 -1.83
C VAL A 382 -38.32 10.68 -0.34
N GLY A 383 -37.81 9.76 0.48
CA GLY A 383 -37.70 9.95 1.93
C GLY A 383 -36.81 11.15 2.31
N GLU A 384 -35.71 11.38 1.57
CA GLU A 384 -34.88 12.57 1.80
C GLU A 384 -35.58 13.87 1.35
N ALA A 385 -36.39 13.83 0.28
CA ALA A 385 -37.21 14.97 -0.12
C ALA A 385 -38.25 15.32 0.95
N GLU A 386 -38.93 14.33 1.55
CA GLU A 386 -39.89 14.53 2.64
C GLU A 386 -39.23 15.06 3.91
N LYS A 387 -38.05 14.54 4.28
CA LYS A 387 -37.26 15.06 5.40
C LYS A 387 -36.91 16.54 5.22
N ASN A 388 -36.52 16.94 4.00
CA ASN A 388 -36.22 18.33 3.68
C ASN A 388 -37.47 19.23 3.67
N LEU A 389 -38.67 18.65 3.56
CA LEU A 389 -39.96 19.33 3.68
C LEU A 389 -40.46 19.44 5.13
N GLY A 390 -39.71 18.94 6.12
CA GLY A 390 -39.98 19.14 7.55
C GLY A 390 -41.03 18.20 8.16
N HIS A 391 -41.37 17.11 7.49
CA HIS A 391 -42.32 16.13 8.00
C HIS A 391 -41.60 14.86 8.51
N THR A 392 -41.79 14.57 9.80
CA THR A 392 -41.40 13.38 10.60
C THR A 392 -40.10 13.44 11.40
N GLY A 393 -40.23 13.11 12.69
CA GLY A 393 -39.16 13.04 13.68
C GLY A 393 -38.31 11.78 13.56
N ASP A 394 -37.15 11.83 14.22
CA ASP A 394 -35.96 10.96 14.34
C ASP A 394 -35.91 9.49 13.84
N VAL A 395 -36.97 8.87 13.33
CA VAL A 395 -36.96 7.50 12.81
C VAL A 395 -37.34 7.50 11.32
N ASN A 396 -36.42 7.04 10.47
CA ASN A 396 -36.68 6.86 9.04
C ASN A 396 -37.61 5.64 8.84
N LEU A 397 -38.93 5.89 8.88
CA LEU A 397 -39.99 4.88 8.67
C LEU A 397 -39.81 4.07 7.38
N TYR A 398 -39.13 4.64 6.38
CA TYR A 398 -38.93 4.03 5.08
C TYR A 398 -37.77 3.03 5.04
N ALA A 399 -36.81 3.12 5.98
CA ALA A 399 -35.83 2.05 6.21
C ALA A 399 -36.51 0.81 6.82
N GLN A 400 -37.49 1.01 7.70
CA GLN A 400 -38.35 -0.05 8.23
C GLN A 400 -39.21 -0.70 7.15
N LEU A 401 -39.76 0.07 6.21
CA LEU A 401 -40.52 -0.49 5.07
C LEU A 401 -39.66 -1.34 4.12
N ILE A 402 -38.34 -1.14 4.07
CA ILE A 402 -37.42 -1.99 3.30
C ILE A 402 -37.19 -3.32 4.03
N ASP A 403 -37.05 -3.30 5.36
CA ASP A 403 -36.91 -4.50 6.19
C ASP A 403 -38.24 -5.29 6.26
N ASP A 404 -39.38 -4.59 6.37
CA ASP A 404 -40.74 -5.18 6.45
C ASP A 404 -41.23 -5.75 5.12
N ALA A 405 -40.57 -5.43 4.00
CA ALA A 405 -41.04 -5.77 2.67
C ALA A 405 -40.72 -7.20 2.22
N GLU A 406 -39.79 -7.96 2.82
CA GLU A 406 -39.43 -9.36 2.50
C GLU A 406 -39.60 -9.81 1.00
N GLY A 407 -39.36 -8.93 0.03
CA GLY A 407 -39.52 -9.22 -1.40
C GLY A 407 -40.85 -8.80 -2.05
N LEU A 408 -40.80 -8.71 -3.39
CA LEU A 408 -41.75 -8.09 -4.34
C LEU A 408 -43.26 -8.29 -4.12
N GLU A 409 -43.71 -9.31 -3.38
CA GLU A 409 -45.11 -9.76 -3.35
C GLU A 409 -46.07 -8.86 -2.57
N LYS A 410 -45.60 -8.12 -1.55
CA LYS A 410 -46.48 -7.19 -0.81
C LYS A 410 -46.65 -5.84 -1.49
N ILE A 411 -45.74 -5.46 -2.38
CA ILE A 411 -45.72 -4.11 -3.00
C ILE A 411 -46.69 -4.02 -4.20
N GLU A 412 -46.99 -5.12 -4.91
CA GLU A 412 -48.08 -5.13 -5.89
C GLU A 412 -49.45 -4.83 -5.26
N ASN A 413 -49.57 -4.94 -3.93
CA ASN A 413 -50.78 -4.66 -3.17
C ASN A 413 -50.78 -3.33 -2.42
N LEU A 414 -49.75 -2.48 -2.57
CA LEU A 414 -49.80 -1.12 -2.04
C LEU A 414 -50.82 -0.32 -2.86
N PRO A 415 -51.94 0.15 -2.26
CA PRO A 415 -52.94 0.90 -2.98
C PRO A 415 -52.29 2.15 -3.56
N LYS A 416 -52.48 2.39 -4.86
CA LYS A 416 -52.19 3.69 -5.48
C LYS A 416 -53.10 4.73 -4.82
N SER A 417 -52.60 5.47 -3.84
CA SER A 417 -53.24 6.67 -3.29
C SER A 417 -52.44 7.90 -3.67
#